data_AF-A0A2G9U0M3-F1
#
_entry.id   AF-A0A2G9U0M3-F1
#
_cell.length_a   1.000
_cell.length_b   1.000
_cell.length_c   1.000
_cell.angle_alpha   90.00
_cell.angle_beta   90.00
_cell.angle_gamma   90.00
#
_symmetry.space_group_name_H-M   'P 1'
#
loop_
_entity.id
_entity.type
_entity.pdbx_description
1 polymer ?
#
loop_
_entity_poly.entity_id
_entity_poly.type
_entity_poly.pdbx_seq_one_letter_code
_entity_poly.pdbx_strand_id
1 'polypeptide(L)'
;VVFRNIAKIDQPALNLFARDFYVLAENEERLAYLQLIRDVLVLLHAPAESATQDAEEIIEFETALANITMADDQRHDIAELYTKMTLGQMKEQLPNFDWQLFFNQVFREITDQNGTQIVFDENAEVVVYGIEFLRRLDKLLPEYEKR
;
A
#
# COMPACT_ATOMS: atom_id res chain seq x y z
N VAL A 1 -16.80 30.04 4.14
CA VAL A 1 -16.93 28.57 4.00
C VAL A 1 -15.64 27.97 4.49
N VAL A 2 -15.66 27.22 5.61
CA VAL A 2 -14.47 26.51 6.08
C VAL A 2 -14.41 25.20 5.32
N PHE A 3 -13.38 25.00 4.50
CA PHE A 3 -13.13 23.72 3.85
C PHE A 3 -12.54 22.76 4.89
N ARG A 4 -13.21 21.63 5.14
CA ARG A 4 -12.73 20.58 6.01
C ARG A 4 -12.02 19.53 5.15
N ASN A 5 -10.71 19.38 5.35
CA ASN A 5 -9.94 18.32 4.71
C ASN A 5 -10.07 17.04 5.54
N ILE A 6 -10.01 15.89 4.87
CA ILE A 6 -10.01 14.57 5.49
C ILE A 6 -8.93 13.71 4.83
N ALA A 7 -8.21 12.94 5.65
CA ALA A 7 -7.22 12.00 5.13
C ALA A 7 -7.89 10.91 4.30
N LYS A 8 -7.25 10.53 3.20
CA LYS A 8 -7.76 9.57 2.22
C LYS A 8 -6.76 8.45 2.05
N ILE A 9 -7.25 7.22 2.02
CA ILE A 9 -6.45 6.01 1.75
C ILE A 9 -7.07 5.29 0.57
N ASP A 10 -6.21 4.76 -0.29
CA ASP A 10 -6.58 4.01 -1.46
C ASP A 10 -5.55 2.90 -1.70
N GLN A 11 -5.87 1.96 -2.59
CA GLN A 11 -4.88 1.01 -3.08
C GLN A 11 -3.74 1.75 -3.82
N PRO A 12 -2.50 1.23 -3.80
CA PRO A 12 -1.40 1.84 -4.53
C PRO A 12 -1.55 1.63 -6.04
N ALA A 13 -0.82 2.44 -6.81
CA ALA A 13 -0.57 2.11 -8.21
C ALA A 13 0.40 0.92 -8.30
N LEU A 14 0.26 0.11 -9.34
CA LEU A 14 1.19 -0.97 -9.64
C LEU A 14 2.41 -0.42 -10.41
N ASN A 15 3.59 -0.99 -10.17
CA ASN A 15 4.82 -0.63 -10.88
C ASN A 15 4.79 -1.08 -12.35
N LEU A 16 4.34 -2.31 -12.62
CA LEU A 16 3.99 -2.76 -13.97
C LEU A 16 2.59 -2.27 -14.38
N PHE A 17 2.40 -2.10 -15.69
CA PHE A 17 1.21 -1.49 -16.29
C PHE A 17 -0.12 -2.13 -15.87
N ALA A 18 -0.14 -3.43 -15.62
CA ALA A 18 -1.33 -4.14 -15.16
C ALA A 18 -0.96 -5.39 -14.37
N ARG A 19 -1.93 -5.91 -13.62
CA ARG A 19 -1.83 -7.19 -12.90
C ARG A 19 -1.31 -8.33 -13.78
N ASP A 20 -1.79 -8.40 -15.02
CA ASP A 20 -1.48 -9.52 -15.91
C ASP A 20 0.02 -9.63 -16.24
N PHE A 21 0.77 -8.52 -16.16
CA PHE A 21 2.23 -8.53 -16.31
C PHE A 21 2.93 -9.22 -15.14
N TYR A 22 2.35 -9.21 -13.94
CA TYR A 22 2.92 -9.90 -12.77
C TYR A 22 2.69 -11.42 -12.79
N VAL A 23 1.56 -11.86 -13.35
CA VAL A 23 1.11 -13.26 -13.29
C VAL A 23 1.87 -14.14 -14.30
N LEU A 24 2.25 -13.57 -15.44
CA LEU A 24 2.93 -14.30 -16.51
C LEU A 24 4.44 -14.33 -16.25
N ALA A 25 4.96 -15.45 -15.74
CA ALA A 25 6.37 -15.60 -15.38
C ALA A 25 7.34 -15.28 -16.53
N GLU A 26 6.98 -15.68 -17.76
CA GLU A 26 7.76 -15.49 -19.00
C GLU A 26 7.53 -14.13 -19.68
N ASN A 27 6.76 -13.23 -19.07
CA ASN A 27 6.51 -11.91 -19.63
C ASN A 27 7.81 -11.07 -19.64
N GLU A 28 8.13 -10.47 -20.78
CA GLU A 28 9.39 -9.74 -20.97
C GLU A 28 9.51 -8.54 -20.03
N GLU A 29 8.41 -7.83 -19.76
CA GLU A 29 8.39 -6.70 -18.84
C GLU A 29 8.60 -7.15 -17.38
N ARG A 30 8.01 -8.28 -16.96
CA ARG A 30 8.28 -8.88 -15.65
C ARG A 30 9.74 -9.26 -15.48
N LEU A 31 10.31 -9.93 -16.48
CA LEU A 31 11.71 -10.35 -16.46
C LEU A 31 12.67 -9.15 -16.43
N ALA A 32 12.38 -8.12 -17.23
CA ALA A 32 13.14 -6.87 -17.23
C ALA A 32 13.04 -6.15 -15.88
N TYR A 33 11.87 -6.19 -15.23
CA TYR A 33 11.67 -5.57 -13.93
C TYR A 33 12.37 -6.33 -12.78
N LEU A 34 12.30 -7.66 -12.77
CA LEU A 34 13.09 -8.50 -11.86
C LEU A 34 14.60 -8.19 -11.99
N GLN A 35 15.06 -8.11 -13.23
CA GLN A 35 16.44 -7.77 -13.56
C GLN A 35 16.83 -6.37 -13.05
N LEU A 36 15.93 -5.38 -13.19
CA LEU A 36 16.13 -4.03 -12.66
C LEU A 36 16.25 -4.03 -11.12
N ILE A 37 15.36 -4.73 -10.40
CA ILE A 37 15.40 -4.82 -8.94
C ILE A 37 16.74 -5.38 -8.48
N ARG A 38 17.16 -6.52 -9.05
CA ARG A 38 18.44 -7.15 -8.73
C ARG A 38 19.62 -6.20 -8.95
N ASP A 39 19.67 -5.53 -10.11
CA ASP A 39 20.78 -4.63 -10.43
C ASP A 39 20.83 -3.42 -9.48
N VAL A 40 19.67 -2.87 -9.09
CA VAL A 40 19.59 -1.81 -8.09
C VAL A 40 20.11 -2.29 -6.73
N LEU A 41 19.73 -3.49 -6.28
CA LEU A 41 20.22 -4.07 -5.02
C LEU A 41 21.74 -4.24 -5.03
N VAL A 42 22.31 -4.73 -6.14
CA VAL A 42 23.76 -4.86 -6.31
C VAL A 42 24.45 -3.49 -6.31
N LEU A 43 23.87 -2.48 -6.96
CA LEU A 43 24.38 -1.10 -6.91
C LEU A 43 24.37 -0.52 -5.49
N LEU A 44 23.42 -0.96 -4.66
CA LEU A 44 23.34 -0.63 -3.23
C LEU A 44 24.21 -1.54 -2.35
N HIS A 45 25.12 -2.32 -2.96
CA HIS A 45 26.11 -3.18 -2.32
C HIS A 45 25.56 -4.47 -1.70
N ALA A 46 24.38 -4.95 -2.12
CA ALA A 46 23.93 -6.29 -1.76
C ALA A 46 24.78 -7.37 -2.46
N PRO A 47 25.10 -8.51 -1.79
CA PRO A 47 25.71 -9.66 -2.45
C PRO A 47 24.83 -10.16 -3.61
N ALA A 48 25.43 -10.54 -4.73
CA ALA A 48 24.66 -10.92 -5.94
C ALA A 48 23.67 -12.07 -5.72
N GLU A 49 24.04 -13.06 -4.89
CA GLU A 49 23.16 -14.18 -4.54
C GLU A 49 21.94 -13.69 -3.73
N SER A 50 22.18 -12.93 -2.65
CA SER A 50 21.10 -12.31 -1.86
C SER A 50 20.23 -11.38 -2.69
N ALA A 51 20.83 -10.53 -3.53
CA ALA A 51 20.09 -9.62 -4.41
C ALA A 51 19.18 -10.36 -5.41
N THR A 52 19.54 -11.58 -5.80
CA THR A 52 18.71 -12.40 -6.70
C THR A 52 17.51 -12.97 -5.93
N GLN A 53 17.77 -13.54 -4.76
CA GLN A 53 16.72 -14.05 -3.88
C GLN A 53 15.75 -12.93 -3.45
N ASP A 54 16.27 -11.80 -2.98
CA ASP A 54 15.48 -10.65 -2.55
C ASP A 54 14.63 -10.10 -3.71
N ALA A 55 15.17 -10.05 -4.94
CA ALA A 55 14.41 -9.61 -6.10
C ALA A 55 13.26 -10.57 -6.45
N GLU A 56 13.48 -11.88 -6.32
CA GLU A 56 12.43 -12.89 -6.52
C GLU A 56 11.33 -12.75 -5.45
N GLU A 57 11.70 -12.61 -4.17
CA GLU A 57 10.77 -12.42 -3.05
C GLU A 57 9.96 -11.11 -3.21
N ILE A 58 10.59 -10.02 -3.65
CA ILE A 58 9.91 -8.75 -3.96
C ILE A 58 8.86 -8.95 -5.06
N ILE A 59 9.23 -9.60 -6.17
CA ILE A 59 8.28 -9.85 -7.27
C ILE A 59 7.14 -10.76 -6.81
N GLU A 60 7.41 -11.78 -6.00
CA GLU A 60 6.35 -12.64 -5.46
C GLU A 60 5.35 -11.86 -4.59
N PHE A 61 5.86 -10.98 -3.71
CA PHE A 61 5.02 -10.11 -2.90
C PHE A 61 4.23 -9.10 -3.76
N GLU A 62 4.87 -8.44 -4.73
CA GLU A 62 4.20 -7.51 -5.63
C GLU A 62 3.14 -8.21 -6.50
N THR A 63 3.37 -9.46 -6.94
CA THR A 63 2.36 -10.26 -7.63
C THR A 63 1.16 -10.53 -6.74
N ALA A 64 1.37 -10.87 -5.46
CA ALA A 64 0.28 -11.08 -4.51
C ALA A 64 -0.50 -9.78 -4.24
N LEU A 65 0.19 -8.64 -4.11
CA LEU A 65 -0.43 -7.32 -4.03
C LEU A 65 -1.25 -6.98 -5.28
N ALA A 66 -0.71 -7.25 -6.48
CA ALA A 66 -1.39 -7.02 -7.74
C ALA A 66 -2.67 -7.86 -7.86
N ASN A 67 -2.69 -9.08 -7.33
CA ASN A 67 -3.85 -9.96 -7.35
C ASN A 67 -5.00 -9.48 -6.44
N ILE A 68 -4.70 -8.78 -5.34
CA ILE A 68 -5.73 -8.26 -4.44
C ILE A 68 -6.22 -6.85 -4.83
N THR A 69 -5.45 -6.14 -5.67
CA THR A 69 -5.76 -4.81 -6.22
C THR A 69 -6.99 -4.87 -7.14
N MET A 70 -7.89 -3.89 -7.03
CA MET A 70 -9.04 -3.78 -7.94
C MET A 70 -8.60 -3.19 -9.28
N ALA A 71 -9.06 -3.76 -10.38
CA ALA A 71 -8.79 -3.21 -11.71
C ALA A 71 -9.55 -1.89 -11.92
N ASP A 72 -8.99 -0.98 -12.72
CA ASP A 72 -9.55 0.37 -12.90
C ASP A 72 -10.99 0.36 -13.45
N ASP A 73 -11.33 -0.64 -14.27
CA ASP A 73 -12.66 -0.85 -14.81
C ASP A 73 -13.70 -1.25 -13.75
N GLN A 74 -13.26 -1.86 -12.65
CA GLN A 74 -14.10 -2.20 -11.49
C GLN A 74 -14.28 -1.01 -10.53
N ARG A 75 -13.57 0.10 -10.76
CA ARG A 75 -13.60 1.29 -9.89
C ARG A 75 -14.57 2.38 -10.34
N HIS A 76 -15.36 2.13 -11.39
CA HIS A 76 -16.29 3.12 -11.95
C HIS A 76 -17.40 3.57 -10.99
N ASP A 77 -17.78 2.74 -10.01
CA ASP A 77 -18.76 3.10 -8.97
C ASP A 77 -18.08 3.71 -7.73
N ILE A 78 -17.46 4.88 -7.93
CA ILE A 78 -16.72 5.66 -6.91
C ILE A 78 -17.57 5.93 -5.64
N ALA A 79 -18.90 5.93 -5.76
CA ALA A 79 -19.81 6.11 -4.63
C ALA A 79 -19.85 4.90 -3.68
N GLU A 80 -19.73 3.67 -4.19
CA GLU A 80 -19.65 2.45 -3.36
C GLU A 80 -18.26 2.29 -2.72
N LEU A 81 -17.25 2.87 -3.34
CA LEU A 81 -15.88 2.88 -2.86
C LEU A 81 -15.66 3.82 -1.67
N TYR A 82 -16.53 4.81 -1.45
CA TYR A 82 -16.38 5.80 -0.37
C TYR A 82 -16.80 5.23 0.99
N THR A 83 -15.84 4.71 1.76
CA THR A 83 -16.07 4.28 3.15
C THR A 83 -15.44 5.27 4.12
N LYS A 84 -16.28 5.98 4.89
CA LYS A 84 -15.81 6.84 5.99
C LYS A 84 -15.81 6.05 7.30
N MET A 85 -14.69 6.00 8.00
CA MET A 85 -14.56 5.32 9.29
C MET A 85 -13.55 6.04 10.19
N THR A 86 -13.57 5.74 11.49
CA THR A 86 -12.55 6.24 12.42
C THR A 86 -11.34 5.31 12.45
N LEU A 87 -10.19 5.81 12.92
CA LEU A 87 -9.02 4.96 13.12
C LEU A 87 -9.24 3.85 14.15
N GLY A 88 -10.10 4.06 15.16
CA GLY A 88 -10.52 3.00 16.07
C GLY A 88 -11.25 1.85 15.34
N GLN A 89 -12.22 2.18 14.48
CA GLN A 89 -12.92 1.19 13.65
C GLN A 89 -11.98 0.50 12.66
N MET A 90 -11.02 1.26 12.11
CA MET A 90 -10.02 0.73 11.19
C MET A 90 -9.12 -0.29 11.89
N LYS A 91 -8.66 0.01 13.11
CA LYS A 91 -7.86 -0.89 13.95
C LYS A 91 -8.61 -2.18 14.31
N GLU A 92 -9.91 -2.11 14.56
CA GLU A 92 -10.74 -3.30 14.83
C GLU A 92 -10.91 -4.18 13.58
N GLN A 93 -11.09 -3.57 12.40
CA GLN A 93 -11.33 -4.30 11.15
C GLN A 93 -10.06 -4.77 10.43
N LEU A 94 -8.94 -4.08 10.65
CA LEU A 94 -7.67 -4.26 9.95
C LEU A 94 -6.50 -4.28 10.96
N PRO A 95 -6.45 -5.30 11.85
CA PRO A 95 -5.55 -5.32 13.01
C PRO A 95 -4.08 -5.62 12.69
N ASN A 96 -3.73 -6.10 11.50
CA ASN A 96 -2.37 -6.53 11.16
C ASN A 96 -1.43 -5.36 10.82
N PHE A 97 -1.94 -4.13 10.80
CA PHE A 97 -1.17 -2.92 10.56
C PHE A 97 -1.55 -1.80 11.55
N ASP A 98 -0.54 -1.10 12.09
CA ASP A 98 -0.78 0.01 13.02
C ASP A 98 -1.06 1.32 12.27
N TRP A 99 -2.33 1.49 11.88
CA TRP A 99 -2.80 2.66 11.14
C TRP A 99 -2.61 3.97 11.90
N GLN A 100 -2.80 3.97 13.22
CA GLN A 100 -2.65 5.17 14.03
C GLN A 100 -1.17 5.61 14.09
N LEU A 101 -0.25 4.66 14.28
CA LEU A 101 1.18 4.95 14.21
C LEU A 101 1.57 5.47 12.83
N PHE A 102 1.10 4.82 11.76
CA PHE A 102 1.37 5.22 10.38
C PHE A 102 0.96 6.67 10.12
N PHE A 103 -0.29 7.04 10.43
CA PHE A 103 -0.76 8.41 10.22
C PHE A 103 0.03 9.43 11.03
N ASN A 104 0.31 9.16 12.30
CA ASN A 104 1.09 10.08 13.13
C ASN A 104 2.54 10.22 12.64
N GLN A 105 3.13 9.17 12.06
CA GLN A 105 4.46 9.24 11.44
C GLN A 105 4.46 10.06 10.15
N VAL A 106 3.49 9.81 9.26
CA VAL A 106 3.37 10.55 7.98
C VAL A 106 3.09 12.04 8.23
N PHE A 107 2.28 12.36 9.24
CA PHE A 107 1.90 13.74 9.56
C PHE A 107 2.79 14.39 10.62
N ARG A 108 3.90 13.77 11.02
CA ARG A 108 4.73 14.23 12.14
C ARG A 108 5.20 15.67 11.97
N GLU A 109 5.59 16.07 10.76
CA GLU A 109 6.09 17.41 10.44
C GLU A 109 4.98 18.34 9.90
N ILE A 110 3.72 17.92 9.93
CA ILE A 110 2.59 18.67 9.38
C ILE A 110 1.86 19.38 10.52
N THR A 111 1.75 20.70 10.41
CA THR A 111 1.02 21.54 11.36
C THR A 111 -0.22 22.17 10.73
N ASP A 112 -1.20 22.49 11.56
CA ASP A 112 -2.32 23.33 11.16
C ASP A 112 -1.88 24.79 10.91
N GLN A 113 -2.84 25.62 10.52
CA GLN A 113 -2.65 27.05 10.28
C GLN A 113 -2.16 27.85 11.52
N ASN A 114 -2.26 27.27 12.71
CA ASN A 114 -1.82 27.87 13.98
C ASN A 114 -0.47 27.30 14.45
N GLY A 115 0.18 26.44 13.66
CA GLY A 115 1.44 25.79 14.04
C GLY A 115 1.26 24.63 15.02
N THR A 116 0.03 24.13 15.22
CA THR A 116 -0.24 22.97 16.07
C THR A 116 -0.05 21.70 15.26
N GLN A 117 0.71 20.74 15.78
CA GLN A 117 0.92 19.44 15.13
C GLN A 117 -0.42 18.71 14.94
N ILE A 118 -0.62 18.15 13.75
CA ILE A 118 -1.79 17.32 13.48
C ILE A 118 -1.55 15.95 14.10
N VAL A 119 -2.42 15.56 15.04
CA VAL A 119 -2.36 14.26 15.72
C VAL A 119 -3.60 13.45 15.37
N PHE A 120 -3.39 12.17 15.05
CA PHE A 120 -4.43 11.22 14.75
C PHE A 120 -4.68 10.31 15.97
N ASP A 121 -5.87 10.41 16.55
CA ASP A 121 -6.36 9.55 17.63
C ASP A 121 -7.39 8.53 17.11
N GLU A 122 -7.96 7.71 18.00
CA GLU A 122 -8.94 6.68 17.62
C GLU A 122 -10.25 7.27 17.04
N ASN A 123 -10.53 8.56 17.25
CA ASN A 123 -11.70 9.26 16.74
C ASN A 123 -11.43 9.96 15.40
N ALA A 124 -10.16 10.02 14.96
CA ALA A 124 -9.81 10.65 13.70
C ALA A 124 -10.51 9.93 12.54
N GLU A 125 -11.25 10.71 11.74
CA GLU A 125 -11.99 10.19 10.60
C GLU A 125 -11.08 10.11 9.36
N VAL A 126 -11.16 8.99 8.66
CA VAL A 126 -10.48 8.76 7.38
C VAL A 126 -11.49 8.29 6.33
N VAL A 127 -11.19 8.61 5.07
CA VAL A 127 -11.93 8.09 3.91
C VAL A 127 -11.10 7.02 3.25
N VAL A 128 -11.68 5.84 3.08
CA VAL A 128 -11.08 4.70 2.40
C VAL A 128 -11.80 4.50 1.08
N TYR A 129 -11.08 4.56 -0.04
CA TYR A 129 -11.61 4.30 -1.39
C TYR A 129 -11.55 2.82 -1.81
N GLY A 130 -10.83 1.98 -1.07
CA GLY A 130 -10.62 0.57 -1.43
C GLY A 130 -10.72 -0.34 -0.21
N ILE A 131 -11.85 -0.34 0.50
CA ILE A 131 -11.95 -1.10 1.76
C ILE A 131 -11.77 -2.61 1.55
N GLU A 132 -12.24 -3.15 0.43
CA GLU A 132 -12.03 -4.56 0.08
C GLU A 132 -10.56 -4.87 -0.20
N PHE A 133 -9.83 -3.95 -0.85
CA PHE A 133 -8.38 -4.08 -1.01
C PHE A 133 -7.70 -4.11 0.36
N LEU A 134 -8.03 -3.17 1.27
CA LEU A 134 -7.44 -3.14 2.61
C LEU A 134 -7.76 -4.40 3.43
N ARG A 135 -8.98 -4.94 3.32
CA ARG A 135 -9.36 -6.21 3.97
C ARG A 135 -8.57 -7.40 3.44
N ARG A 136 -8.26 -7.42 2.15
CA ARG A 136 -7.41 -8.46 1.54
C ARG A 136 -5.95 -8.26 1.93
N LEU A 137 -5.47 -7.02 1.96
CA LEU A 137 -4.13 -6.66 2.40
C LEU A 137 -3.91 -7.07 3.86
N ASP A 138 -4.87 -6.80 4.75
CA ASP A 138 -4.79 -7.19 6.16
C ASP A 138 -4.62 -8.72 6.33
N LYS A 139 -5.23 -9.52 5.45
CA LYS A 139 -5.04 -10.98 5.42
C LYS A 139 -3.72 -11.41 4.81
N LEU A 140 -3.20 -10.64 3.85
CA LEU A 140 -1.95 -10.92 3.14
C LEU A 140 -0.73 -10.60 4.01
N LEU A 141 -0.75 -9.50 4.77
CA LEU A 141 0.41 -9.04 5.54
C LEU A 141 1.03 -10.10 6.47
N PRO A 142 0.26 -10.95 7.19
CA PRO A 142 0.82 -12.00 8.04
C PRO A 142 1.48 -13.16 7.28
N GLU A 143 1.25 -13.29 5.98
CA GLU A 143 1.85 -14.36 5.15
C GLU A 143 3.32 -14.08 4.82
N TYR A 144 3.77 -12.83 4.99
CA TYR A 144 5.13 -12.37 4.68
C TYR A 144 5.88 -11.96 5.95
N GLU A 145 7.20 -12.14 5.94
CA GLU A 145 8.06 -11.76 7.05
C GLU A 145 8.46 -10.28 6.97
N LYS A 146 8.69 -9.65 8.13
CA LYS A 146 8.96 -8.20 8.25
C LYS A 146 10.40 -7.78 7.89
N ARG A 147 11.13 -8.60 7.13
CA ARG A 147 12.60 -8.55 7.02
C ARG A 147 13.11 -7.29 6.31
#